data_AF-A0A3D0PDB0-F1
#
_entry.id   AF-A0A3D0PDB0-F1
#
_cell.length_a   1.000
_cell.length_b   1.000
_cell.length_c   1.000
_cell.angle_alpha   90.00
_cell.angle_beta   90.00
_cell.angle_gamma   90.00
#
_symmetry.space_group_name_H-M   'P 1'
#
loop_
_entity.id
_entity.type
_entity.pdbx_description
1 polymer ?
#
loop_
_entity_poly.entity_id
_entity_poly.type
_entity_poly.pdbx_seq_one_letter_code
_entity_poly.pdbx_strand_id
1 'polypeptide(L)'
;MSHGDIVTKLPAGFTVTGATKNCPIAAMADTQRNIYGLQFHPEVHHTKDDDNILRNFAFKICKAEKDWQIGDIIGDILTEIKIHVRTKKVFMLVSGGVDSTVAFALLQKALGEKNVIGVHIDSGLMRKDESQKILSDLNNAGLTNINRVDAEDRFLKQLKNI
;
A
#
# COMPACT_ATOMS: atom_id res chain seq x y z
N MET A 1 -18.25 -18.10 -2.97
CA MET A 1 -19.02 -17.67 -1.78
C MET A 1 -18.44 -18.40 -0.57
N SER A 2 -17.88 -17.66 0.39
CA SER A 2 -17.22 -18.22 1.59
C SER A 2 -18.14 -18.08 2.78
N HIS A 3 -18.99 -19.06 3.07
CA HIS A 3 -19.90 -18.97 4.22
C HIS A 3 -19.98 -20.33 4.91
N GLY A 4 -19.61 -20.34 6.20
CA GLY A 4 -20.04 -21.40 7.12
C GLY A 4 -21.45 -21.09 7.65
N ASP A 5 -21.67 -19.85 8.09
CA ASP A 5 -22.96 -19.37 8.61
C ASP A 5 -23.73 -18.56 7.57
N ILE A 6 -25.07 -18.61 7.64
CA ILE A 6 -25.97 -17.84 6.77
C ILE A 6 -27.05 -17.13 7.59
N VAL A 7 -27.51 -15.98 7.09
CA VAL A 7 -28.70 -15.31 7.64
C VAL A 7 -29.94 -16.12 7.27
N THR A 8 -30.68 -16.60 8.27
CA THR A 8 -31.91 -17.40 8.08
C THR A 8 -33.19 -16.58 8.22
N LYS A 9 -33.13 -15.40 8.86
CA LYS A 9 -34.26 -14.50 9.05
C LYS A 9 -33.83 -13.05 8.85
N LEU A 10 -34.60 -12.30 8.07
CA LEU A 10 -34.37 -10.87 7.89
C LEU A 10 -34.62 -10.10 9.20
N PRO A 11 -33.73 -9.16 9.57
CA PRO A 11 -34.03 -8.17 10.60
C PRO A 11 -35.17 -7.24 10.14
N ALA A 12 -35.87 -6.63 11.10
CA ALA A 12 -36.94 -5.67 10.79
C ALA A 12 -36.41 -4.48 9.98
N GLY A 13 -37.15 -4.08 8.94
CA GLY A 13 -36.80 -2.99 8.03
C GLY A 13 -35.93 -3.40 6.84
N PHE A 14 -35.38 -4.62 6.83
CA PHE A 14 -34.59 -5.11 5.71
C PHE A 14 -35.47 -5.77 4.64
N THR A 15 -35.01 -5.68 3.40
CA THR A 15 -35.53 -6.44 2.26
C THR A 15 -34.42 -7.27 1.64
N VAL A 16 -34.77 -8.44 1.08
CA VAL A 16 -33.80 -9.27 0.31
C VAL A 16 -33.54 -8.56 -1.02
N THR A 17 -32.27 -8.33 -1.34
CA THR A 17 -31.83 -7.71 -2.59
C THR A 17 -31.00 -8.64 -3.46
N GLY A 18 -30.62 -9.81 -2.94
CA GLY A 18 -29.93 -10.84 -3.70
C GLY A 18 -30.09 -12.20 -3.04
N ALA A 19 -30.22 -13.23 -3.88
CA ALA A 19 -30.41 -14.61 -3.44
C ALA A 19 -29.68 -15.56 -4.37
N THR A 20 -29.32 -16.73 -3.83
CA THR A 20 -28.83 -17.87 -4.60
C THR A 20 -29.58 -19.12 -4.16
N LYS A 21 -29.41 -20.22 -4.91
CA LYS A 21 -30.05 -21.51 -4.57
C LYS A 21 -29.76 -21.96 -3.14
N ASN A 22 -28.54 -21.73 -2.64
CA ASN A 22 -28.08 -22.23 -1.34
C ASN A 22 -27.98 -21.14 -0.27
N CYS A 23 -28.26 -19.88 -0.63
CA CYS A 23 -28.26 -18.74 0.30
C CYS A 23 -29.41 -17.81 -0.09
N PRO A 24 -30.61 -18.00 0.49
CA PRO A 24 -31.79 -17.20 0.16
C PRO A 24 -31.67 -15.72 0.51
N ILE A 25 -30.84 -15.39 1.49
CA ILE A 25 -30.53 -14.01 1.92
C ILE A 25 -29.05 -13.76 1.65
N ALA A 26 -28.67 -13.76 0.36
CA ALA A 26 -27.27 -13.52 -0.05
C ALA A 26 -26.91 -12.03 -0.04
N ALA A 27 -27.91 -11.16 -0.22
CA ALA A 27 -27.81 -9.73 0.01
C ALA A 27 -29.13 -9.19 0.59
N MET A 28 -29.01 -8.22 1.49
CA MET A 28 -30.15 -7.53 2.11
C MET A 28 -29.86 -6.04 2.26
N ALA A 29 -30.91 -5.22 2.25
CA ALA A 29 -30.78 -3.79 2.44
C ALA A 29 -31.93 -3.21 3.27
N ASP A 30 -31.58 -2.26 4.13
CA ASP A 30 -32.47 -1.26 4.69
C ASP A 30 -32.07 0.10 4.10
N THR A 31 -32.82 0.55 3.10
CA THR A 31 -32.56 1.79 2.37
C THR A 31 -32.96 3.04 3.15
N GLN A 32 -33.78 2.93 4.21
CA GLN A 32 -34.12 4.07 5.05
C GLN A 32 -32.95 4.41 5.98
N ARG A 33 -32.30 3.37 6.53
CA ARG A 33 -31.14 3.51 7.42
C ARG A 33 -29.80 3.46 6.69
N ASN A 34 -29.80 3.25 5.37
CA ASN A 34 -28.60 3.04 4.55
C ASN A 34 -27.71 1.89 5.05
N ILE A 35 -28.32 0.79 5.49
CA ILE A 35 -27.59 -0.41 5.95
C ILE A 35 -27.70 -1.50 4.87
N TYR A 36 -26.57 -2.04 4.45
CA TYR A 36 -26.47 -3.04 3.39
C TYR A 36 -25.65 -4.22 3.89
N GLY A 37 -26.16 -5.43 3.68
CA GLY A 37 -25.48 -6.68 4.04
C GLY A 37 -25.25 -7.51 2.79
N LEU A 38 -24.02 -7.99 2.63
CA LEU A 38 -23.62 -8.92 1.58
C LEU A 38 -23.04 -10.16 2.25
N GLN A 39 -23.46 -11.34 1.83
CA GLN A 39 -22.88 -12.58 2.35
C GLN A 39 -21.61 -12.96 1.58
N PHE A 40 -21.33 -12.37 0.42
CA PHE A 40 -20.13 -12.58 -0.39
C PHE A 40 -19.13 -11.42 -0.27
N HIS A 41 -17.93 -11.62 -0.83
CA HIS A 41 -16.82 -10.68 -0.80
C HIS A 41 -16.79 -9.80 -2.06
N PRO A 42 -17.32 -8.56 -2.04
CA PRO A 42 -17.23 -7.66 -3.19
C PRO A 42 -15.81 -7.13 -3.43
N GLU A 43 -14.87 -7.35 -2.51
CA GLU A 43 -13.48 -6.88 -2.58
C GLU A 43 -12.54 -7.80 -3.38
N VAL A 44 -12.99 -8.99 -3.79
CA VAL A 44 -12.16 -9.94 -4.54
C VAL A 44 -12.55 -9.98 -6.01
N HIS A 45 -11.56 -10.09 -6.89
CA HIS A 45 -11.74 -10.16 -8.35
C HIS A 45 -12.57 -11.35 -8.87
N HIS A 46 -12.83 -12.33 -8.02
CA HIS A 46 -13.73 -13.44 -8.34
C HIS A 46 -15.20 -13.03 -8.36
N THR A 47 -15.55 -11.90 -7.74
CA THR A 47 -16.89 -11.34 -7.78
C THR A 47 -17.03 -10.50 -9.04
N LYS A 48 -17.93 -10.91 -9.94
CA LYS A 48 -18.27 -10.08 -11.10
C LYS A 48 -18.87 -8.76 -10.62
N ASP A 49 -18.47 -7.65 -11.23
CA ASP A 49 -18.89 -6.30 -10.83
C ASP A 49 -18.40 -5.89 -9.42
N ASP A 50 -17.32 -6.52 -8.93
CA ASP A 50 -16.59 -6.22 -7.68
C ASP A 50 -16.50 -4.71 -7.40
N ASP A 51 -15.80 -3.99 -8.27
CA ASP A 51 -15.54 -2.56 -8.12
C ASP A 51 -16.83 -1.75 -8.18
N ASN A 52 -17.81 -2.17 -8.97
CA ASN A 52 -19.07 -1.43 -9.13
C ASN A 52 -19.88 -1.42 -7.85
N ILE A 53 -19.88 -2.51 -7.08
CA ILE A 53 -20.61 -2.62 -5.80
C ILE A 53 -20.01 -1.64 -4.80
N LEU A 54 -18.69 -1.72 -4.57
CA LEU A 54 -17.98 -0.85 -3.63
C LEU A 54 -18.04 0.62 -4.07
N ARG A 55 -17.91 0.90 -5.36
CA ARG A 55 -18.01 2.25 -5.94
C ARG A 55 -19.40 2.85 -5.75
N ASN A 56 -20.46 2.07 -5.96
CA ASN A 56 -21.83 2.53 -5.72
C ASN A 56 -22.06 2.83 -4.23
N PHE A 57 -21.56 1.97 -3.34
CA PHE A 57 -21.65 2.21 -1.90
C PHE A 57 -20.93 3.50 -1.50
N ALA A 58 -19.65 3.65 -1.84
CA ALA A 58 -18.86 4.83 -1.46
C ALA A 58 -19.42 6.13 -2.05
N PHE A 59 -19.67 6.19 -3.36
CA PHE A 59 -19.95 7.46 -4.02
C PHE A 59 -21.45 7.77 -4.20
N LYS A 60 -22.32 6.75 -4.30
CA LYS A 60 -23.77 6.99 -4.48
C LYS A 60 -24.52 6.92 -3.16
N ILE A 61 -24.15 6.05 -2.23
CA ILE A 61 -24.82 5.89 -0.94
C ILE A 61 -24.18 6.79 0.10
N CYS A 62 -22.89 6.60 0.39
CA CYS A 62 -22.17 7.41 1.40
C CYS A 62 -21.90 8.85 0.94
N LYS A 63 -22.06 9.14 -0.37
CA LYS A 63 -21.76 10.45 -0.97
C LYS A 63 -20.32 10.91 -0.72
N ALA A 64 -19.38 9.97 -0.60
CA ALA A 64 -17.96 10.30 -0.48
C ALA A 64 -17.52 11.13 -1.69
N GLU A 65 -16.60 12.06 -1.48
CA GLU A 65 -15.98 12.81 -2.56
C GLU A 65 -14.88 11.96 -3.22
N LYS A 66 -14.54 12.28 -4.47
CA LYS A 66 -13.43 11.63 -5.21
C LYS A 66 -12.18 12.49 -5.11
N ASP A 67 -11.82 12.82 -3.89
CA ASP A 67 -10.74 13.72 -3.51
C ASP A 67 -9.42 12.98 -3.20
N TRP A 68 -9.45 11.66 -3.07
CA TRP A 68 -8.24 10.87 -2.88
C TRP A 68 -7.48 10.66 -4.21
N GLN A 69 -6.54 11.56 -4.51
CA GLN A 69 -5.61 11.43 -5.64
C GLN A 69 -4.16 11.42 -5.16
N ILE A 70 -3.35 10.51 -5.73
CA ILE A 70 -1.92 10.36 -5.38
C ILE A 70 -1.14 11.67 -5.58
N GLY A 71 -1.49 12.47 -6.60
CA GLY A 71 -0.85 13.75 -6.86
C GLY A 71 -0.96 14.73 -5.70
N ASP A 72 -2.16 14.82 -5.12
CA ASP A 72 -2.45 15.72 -3.99
C ASP A 72 -1.72 15.25 -2.73
N ILE A 73 -1.70 13.93 -2.51
CA ILE A 73 -1.03 13.29 -1.36
C ILE A 73 0.48 13.55 -1.33
N ILE A 74 1.14 13.62 -2.49
CA ILE A 74 2.58 13.91 -2.54
C ILE A 74 2.86 15.28 -1.92
N GLY A 75 2.05 16.30 -2.20
CA GLY A 75 2.22 17.64 -1.64
C GLY A 75 2.14 17.64 -0.11
N ASP A 76 1.15 16.94 0.43
CA ASP A 76 0.93 16.81 1.87
C ASP A 76 2.08 16.07 2.55
N ILE A 77 2.52 14.94 1.98
CA ILE A 77 3.65 14.16 2.51
C ILE A 77 4.94 15.00 2.51
N LEU A 78 5.24 15.73 1.43
CA LEU A 78 6.43 16.59 1.37
C LEU A 78 6.38 17.70 2.43
N THR A 79 5.19 18.23 2.71
CA THR A 79 4.97 19.25 3.74
C THR A 79 5.14 18.67 5.13
N GLU A 80 4.53 17.51 5.40
CA GLU A 80 4.64 16.77 6.65
C GLU A 80 6.11 16.44 6.98
N ILE A 81 6.86 15.91 6.00
CA ILE A 81 8.29 15.63 6.15
C ILE A 81 9.06 16.88 6.60
N LYS A 82 8.84 18.03 5.94
CA LYS A 82 9.51 19.29 6.30
C LYS A 82 9.17 19.76 7.71
N ILE A 83 7.90 19.65 8.12
CA ILE A 83 7.42 20.04 9.45
C ILE A 83 8.05 19.17 10.54
N HIS A 84 8.13 17.86 10.33
CA HIS A 84 8.67 16.93 11.34
C HIS A 84 10.19 16.97 11.42
N VAL A 85 10.88 17.00 10.28
CA VAL A 85 12.35 16.95 10.23
C VAL A 85 12.96 18.30 10.60
N ARG A 86 12.31 19.41 10.25
CA ARG A 86 12.77 20.79 10.49
C ARG A 86 14.15 21.01 9.87
N THR A 87 15.18 21.15 10.69
CA THR A 87 16.57 21.42 10.29
C THR A 87 17.49 20.21 10.45
N LYS A 88 16.95 19.05 10.85
CA LYS A 88 17.74 17.83 11.06
C LYS A 88 18.10 17.18 9.73
N LYS A 89 19.21 16.45 9.72
CA LYS A 89 19.54 15.53 8.64
C LYS A 89 18.86 14.18 8.88
N VAL A 90 18.49 13.51 7.81
CA VAL A 90 17.88 12.19 7.83
C VAL A 90 18.89 11.16 7.33
N PHE A 91 19.02 10.07 8.07
CA PHE A 91 19.76 8.89 7.64
C PHE A 91 18.76 7.79 7.30
N MET A 92 18.96 7.10 6.18
CA MET A 92 18.06 6.03 5.75
C MET A 92 18.83 4.86 5.14
N LEU A 93 18.47 3.65 5.56
CA LEU A 93 18.87 2.43 4.88
C LEU A 93 17.95 2.19 3.67
N VAL A 94 18.55 2.04 2.50
CA VAL A 94 17.86 1.83 1.23
C VAL A 94 18.13 0.40 0.78
N SER A 95 17.13 -0.49 0.92
CA SER A 95 17.30 -1.90 0.57
C SER A 95 17.26 -2.16 -0.93
N GLY A 96 16.66 -1.24 -1.69
CA GLY A 96 16.34 -1.41 -3.11
C GLY A 96 14.92 -1.92 -3.38
N GLY A 97 14.20 -2.31 -2.33
CA GLY A 97 12.76 -2.54 -2.41
C GLY A 97 12.01 -1.24 -2.69
N VAL A 98 10.87 -1.36 -3.38
CA VAL A 98 10.05 -0.22 -3.85
C VAL A 98 9.74 0.76 -2.71
N ASP A 99 9.33 0.26 -1.54
CA ASP A 99 8.98 1.09 -0.39
C ASP A 99 10.14 1.98 0.07
N SER A 100 11.32 1.38 0.25
CA SER A 100 12.52 2.11 0.69
C SER A 100 13.00 3.12 -0.36
N THR A 101 12.86 2.77 -1.64
CA THR A 101 13.23 3.62 -2.77
C THR A 101 12.30 4.84 -2.88
N VAL A 102 10.99 4.63 -2.78
CA VAL A 102 9.99 5.72 -2.83
C VAL A 102 10.14 6.63 -1.62
N ALA A 103 10.32 6.08 -0.41
CA ALA A 103 10.53 6.87 0.78
C ALA A 103 11.82 7.70 0.70
N PHE A 104 12.92 7.13 0.20
CA PHE A 104 14.17 7.87 -0.02
C PHE A 104 14.00 9.00 -1.04
N ALA A 105 13.29 8.76 -2.14
CA ALA A 105 12.99 9.76 -3.16
C ALA A 105 12.16 10.92 -2.59
N LEU A 106 11.14 10.62 -1.79
CA LEU A 106 10.30 11.64 -1.13
C LEU A 106 11.10 12.47 -0.12
N LEU A 107 11.96 11.84 0.67
CA LEU A 107 12.85 12.54 1.60
C LEU A 107 13.79 13.49 0.86
N GLN A 108 14.46 13.03 -0.21
CA GLN A 108 15.34 13.90 -1.00
C GLN A 108 14.56 15.04 -1.68
N LYS A 109 13.36 14.76 -2.21
CA LYS A 109 12.51 15.80 -2.80
C LYS A 109 12.06 16.84 -1.78
N ALA A 110 11.78 16.43 -0.54
CA ALA A 110 11.34 17.32 0.52
C ALA A 110 12.50 18.14 1.13
N LEU A 111 13.63 17.50 1.41
CA LEU A 111 14.70 18.06 2.25
C LEU A 111 15.93 18.49 1.46
N GLY A 112 16.03 18.08 0.20
CA GLY A 112 17.20 18.24 -0.64
C GLY A 112 18.27 17.16 -0.35
N GLU A 113 19.04 16.85 -1.40
CA GLU A 113 20.05 15.79 -1.41
C GLU A 113 21.03 15.85 -0.21
N LYS A 114 21.52 17.05 0.13
CA LYS A 114 22.53 17.25 1.19
C LYS A 114 22.04 16.93 2.61
N ASN A 115 20.72 16.86 2.80
CA ASN A 115 20.11 16.63 4.10
C ASN A 115 19.65 15.18 4.30
N VAL A 116 19.76 14.34 3.27
CA VAL A 116 19.33 12.95 3.32
C VAL A 116 20.49 12.05 2.94
N ILE A 117 20.96 11.25 3.90
CA ILE A 117 22.09 10.33 3.75
C ILE A 117 21.51 8.94 3.53
N GLY A 118 21.64 8.43 2.30
CA GLY A 118 21.27 7.07 1.95
C GLY A 118 22.42 6.09 2.15
N VAL A 119 22.13 4.89 2.64
CA VAL A 119 23.07 3.77 2.64
C VAL A 119 22.40 2.52 2.11
N HIS A 120 22.98 1.92 1.06
CA HIS A 120 22.63 0.61 0.56
C HIS A 120 23.67 -0.41 1.02
N ILE A 121 23.24 -1.45 1.74
CA ILE A 121 24.13 -2.52 2.20
C ILE A 121 23.93 -3.71 1.26
N ASP A 122 24.98 -4.03 0.51
CA ASP A 122 25.06 -5.25 -0.27
C ASP A 122 25.54 -6.37 0.66
N SER A 123 24.65 -7.32 0.95
CA SER A 123 24.94 -8.43 1.86
C SER A 123 25.60 -9.62 1.18
N GLY A 124 25.76 -9.60 -0.16
CA GLY A 124 26.15 -10.77 -0.94
C GLY A 124 25.06 -11.84 -1.12
N LEU A 125 23.88 -11.64 -0.52
CA LEU A 125 22.71 -12.54 -0.62
C LEU A 125 21.61 -11.96 -1.51
N MET A 126 21.98 -10.96 -2.33
CA MET A 126 21.08 -10.28 -3.26
C MET A 126 20.89 -11.13 -4.52
N ARG A 127 19.88 -10.82 -5.34
CA ARG A 127 19.79 -11.41 -6.69
C ARG A 127 21.00 -10.96 -7.52
N LYS A 128 21.32 -11.73 -8.55
CA LYS A 128 22.42 -11.43 -9.47
C LYS A 128 22.35 -9.97 -9.96
N ASP A 129 23.44 -9.23 -9.76
CA ASP A 129 23.63 -7.83 -10.16
C ASP A 129 22.61 -6.83 -9.57
N GLU A 130 21.83 -7.23 -8.56
CA GLU A 130 20.73 -6.43 -8.02
C GLU A 130 21.19 -5.12 -7.41
N SER A 131 22.24 -5.14 -6.56
CA SER A 131 22.77 -3.93 -5.94
C SER A 131 23.32 -2.92 -6.96
N GLN A 132 23.95 -3.39 -8.03
CA GLN A 132 24.41 -2.51 -9.11
C GLN A 132 23.22 -1.88 -9.85
N LYS A 133 22.21 -2.69 -10.17
CA LYS A 133 20.99 -2.23 -10.82
C LYS A 133 20.25 -1.20 -9.97
N ILE A 134 20.08 -1.44 -8.66
CA ILE A 134 19.45 -0.50 -7.73
C ILE A 134 20.16 0.85 -7.75
N LEU A 135 21.49 0.86 -7.63
CA LEU A 135 22.27 2.10 -7.63
C LEU A 135 22.19 2.83 -8.98
N SER A 136 22.20 2.09 -10.09
CA SER A 136 22.00 2.67 -11.42
C SER A 136 20.61 3.28 -11.58
N ASP A 137 19.56 2.58 -11.16
CA ASP A 137 18.18 3.04 -11.25
C ASP A 137 17.95 4.30 -10.40
N LEU A 138 18.50 4.34 -9.18
CA LEU A 138 18.45 5.50 -8.30
C LEU A 138 19.23 6.70 -8.87
N ASN A 139 20.42 6.46 -9.41
CA ASN A 139 21.23 7.52 -10.03
C ASN A 139 20.52 8.11 -11.26
N ASN A 140 19.95 7.27 -12.13
CA ASN A 140 19.16 7.70 -13.28
C ASN A 140 17.91 8.52 -12.87
N ALA A 141 17.37 8.27 -11.67
CA ALA A 141 16.28 9.06 -11.08
C ALA A 141 16.76 10.34 -10.36
N GLY A 142 18.06 10.68 -10.43
CA GLY A 142 18.66 11.85 -9.79
C GLY A 142 18.92 11.69 -8.29
N LEU A 143 18.85 10.46 -7.75
CA LEU A 143 19.04 10.15 -6.33
C LEU A 143 20.48 9.70 -6.08
N THR A 144 21.42 10.64 -6.15
CA THR A 144 22.87 10.37 -6.18
C THR A 144 23.53 10.21 -4.81
N ASN A 145 22.96 10.79 -3.75
CA ASN A 145 23.53 10.71 -2.39
C ASN A 145 23.23 9.40 -1.65
N ILE A 146 23.61 8.29 -2.27
CA ILE A 146 23.49 6.95 -1.71
C ILE A 146 24.86 6.26 -1.63
N ASN A 147 25.24 5.85 -0.43
CA ASN A 147 26.50 5.16 -0.20
C ASN A 147 26.28 3.65 -0.28
N ARG A 148 27.01 2.97 -1.16
CA ARG A 148 27.04 1.51 -1.17
C ARG A 148 28.06 1.01 -0.15
N VAL A 149 27.64 0.07 0.68
CA VAL A 149 28.53 -0.72 1.55
C VAL A 149 28.51 -2.15 1.03
N ASP A 150 29.65 -2.62 0.55
CA ASP A 150 29.87 -4.04 0.26
C ASP A 150 30.17 -4.76 1.58
N ALA A 151 29.27 -5.66 1.97
CA ALA A 151 29.35 -6.43 3.21
C ALA A 151 29.27 -7.95 2.97
N GLU A 152 29.44 -8.42 1.73
CA GLU A 152 29.33 -9.84 1.36
C GLU A 152 30.17 -10.74 2.27
N ASP A 153 31.47 -10.48 2.35
CA ASP A 153 32.40 -11.26 3.19
C ASP A 153 31.96 -11.32 4.66
N ARG A 154 31.44 -10.20 5.17
CA ARG A 154 30.99 -10.11 6.57
C ARG A 154 29.78 -11.00 6.80
N PHE A 155 28.79 -10.94 5.92
CA PHE A 155 27.56 -11.74 6.06
C PHE A 155 27.86 -13.23 5.83
N LEU A 156 28.56 -13.59 4.76
CA LEU A 156 28.88 -14.98 4.45
C LEU A 156 29.74 -15.65 5.54
N LYS A 157 30.66 -14.89 6.16
CA LYS A 157 31.45 -15.41 7.29
C LYS A 157 30.59 -15.75 8.51
N GLN A 158 29.54 -14.96 8.79
CA GLN A 158 28.64 -15.20 9.92
C GLN A 158 27.66 -16.36 9.66
N LEU A 159 27.35 -16.62 8.39
CA LEU A 159 26.50 -17.74 7.97
C LEU A 159 27.27 -19.05 7.79
N LYS A 160 28.57 -19.08 8.08
CA LYS A 160 29.39 -20.27 7.92
C LYS A 160 28.83 -21.42 8.78
N ASN A 161 28.48 -22.52 8.14
CA ASN A 161 27.92 -23.76 8.73
C ASN A 161 26.50 -23.64 9.29
N ILE A 162 25.72 -22.67 8.80
CA ILE A 162 24.25 -22.71 8.87
C ILE A 162 23.73 -23.47 7.64
#